data_AF-A0A286NT31-F1
#
_entry.id   AF-A0A286NT31-F1
#
_cell.length_a   1.000
_cell.length_b   1.000
_cell.length_c   1.000
_cell.angle_alpha   90.00
_cell.angle_beta   90.00
_cell.angle_gamma   90.00
#
_symmetry.space_group_name_H-M   'P 1'
#
loop_
_entity.id
_entity.type
_entity.pdbx_description
1 polymer ?
#
loop_
_entity_poly.entity_id
_entity_poly.type
_entity_poly.pdbx_seq_one_letter_code
_entity_poly.pdbx_strand_id
1 'polypeptide(L)'
;MPNFNGQMGLCDWGSSSGLNLVFLHDYLVCVCFMIMCVVGGVLVLIVPKASYLSGGIHFRNVYRENTLELWWTIIPIFMIIVMGYPSFVQLYAMGMNDKAKFITVKVTGHQWYWSYEYQINFQSLMKTGILDKELSESSFGGLDALSGSKGLSMPELLISYDSYTMSASEGELEPGFRYGQHVDYPMVLPGNSNVEIKVTSADVIHCWTVHGLGVKMDAVPGRVNSAHLSNLRPGFTAWGGCSEMCGLNHWQMSAEVEVLRPEDFITWALVWFYSDLTDSE
;
A
#
# COMPACT_ATOMS: atom_id res chain seq x y z
N MET A 1 -1.35 -5.48 -13.12
CA MET A 1 -0.97 -6.77 -13.73
C MET A 1 -2.22 -7.52 -14.13
N PRO A 2 -2.65 -7.42 -15.39
CA PRO A 2 -3.69 -8.29 -15.92
C PRO A 2 -3.10 -9.69 -16.11
N ASN A 3 -3.86 -10.74 -15.80
CA ASN A 3 -3.57 -12.17 -16.09
C ASN A 3 -2.82 -13.02 -15.06
N PHE A 4 -3.19 -12.96 -13.77
CA PHE A 4 -2.90 -14.09 -12.86
C PHE A 4 -4.19 -14.67 -12.28
N ASN A 5 -4.91 -15.46 -13.08
CA ASN A 5 -5.87 -16.40 -12.50
C ASN A 5 -5.04 -17.53 -11.85
N GLY A 6 -5.19 -17.73 -10.54
CA GLY A 6 -4.42 -18.72 -9.79
C GLY A 6 -3.11 -18.21 -9.19
N GLN A 7 -2.94 -16.90 -8.99
CA GLN A 7 -1.83 -16.37 -8.20
C GLN A 7 -1.90 -16.89 -6.76
N MET A 8 -0.80 -17.46 -6.26
CA MET A 8 -0.67 -17.91 -4.86
C MET A 8 0.21 -16.99 -4.01
N GLY A 9 1.06 -16.16 -4.64
CA GLY A 9 1.93 -15.20 -3.96
C GLY A 9 1.29 -13.83 -3.78
N LEU A 10 2.01 -12.94 -3.09
CA LEU A 10 1.63 -11.53 -2.98
C LEU A 10 1.68 -10.83 -4.34
N CYS A 11 0.97 -9.70 -4.45
CA CYS A 11 1.08 -8.83 -5.60
C CYS A 11 2.45 -8.15 -5.66
N ASP A 12 2.81 -7.69 -6.86
CA ASP A 12 3.96 -6.83 -7.05
C ASP A 12 3.89 -5.57 -6.18
N TRP A 13 5.06 -5.04 -5.86
CA TRP A 13 5.26 -3.87 -5.03
C TRP A 13 5.42 -2.54 -5.80
N GLY A 14 4.93 -1.46 -5.22
CA GLY A 14 5.07 -0.09 -5.75
C GLY A 14 5.81 0.85 -4.83
N SER A 15 6.17 0.40 -3.62
CA SER A 15 6.81 1.22 -2.59
C SER A 15 7.94 0.44 -1.89
N SER A 16 8.86 1.14 -1.23
CA SER A 16 9.88 0.47 -0.41
C SER A 16 9.29 -0.26 0.79
N SER A 17 8.19 0.25 1.36
CA SER A 17 7.47 -0.41 2.45
C SER A 17 6.87 -1.75 2.00
N GLY A 18 6.28 -1.78 0.80
CA GLY A 18 5.77 -3.00 0.18
C GLY A 18 6.88 -4.03 -0.08
N LEU A 19 8.05 -3.59 -0.56
CA LEU A 19 9.21 -4.49 -0.76
C LEU A 19 9.65 -5.20 0.51
N ASN A 20 9.83 -4.44 1.58
CA ASN A 20 10.27 -5.01 2.83
C ASN A 20 9.20 -5.95 3.44
N LEU A 21 7.91 -5.68 3.20
CA LEU A 21 6.83 -6.61 3.58
C LEU A 21 6.92 -7.93 2.83
N VAL A 22 7.18 -7.90 1.51
CA VAL A 22 7.36 -9.13 0.72
C VAL A 22 8.56 -9.92 1.24
N PHE A 23 9.69 -9.29 1.52
CA PHE A 23 10.84 -9.98 2.11
C PHE A 23 10.56 -10.56 3.50
N LEU A 24 9.86 -9.82 4.36
CA LEU A 24 9.46 -10.32 5.68
C LEU A 24 8.50 -11.52 5.54
N HIS A 25 7.54 -11.44 4.63
CA HIS A 25 6.62 -12.53 4.34
C HIS A 25 7.36 -13.80 3.91
N ASP A 26 8.26 -13.70 2.92
CA ASP A 26 8.97 -14.86 2.39
C ASP A 26 9.91 -15.50 3.43
N TYR A 27 10.54 -14.68 4.27
CA TYR A 27 11.30 -15.15 5.42
C TYR A 27 10.42 -15.96 6.39
N LEU A 28 9.27 -15.42 6.80
CA LEU A 28 8.36 -16.09 7.74
C LEU A 28 7.78 -17.37 7.15
N VAL A 29 7.37 -17.35 5.88
CA VAL A 29 6.85 -18.54 5.18
C VAL A 29 7.90 -19.64 5.05
N CYS A 30 9.15 -19.29 4.72
CA CYS A 30 10.26 -20.26 4.68
C CYS A 30 10.47 -20.93 6.04
N VAL A 31 10.48 -20.14 7.11
CA VAL A 31 10.61 -20.63 8.48
C VAL A 31 9.43 -21.52 8.89
N CYS A 32 8.19 -21.11 8.61
CA CYS A 32 7.00 -21.91 8.85
C CYS A 32 7.02 -23.23 8.05
N PHE A 33 7.46 -23.19 6.80
CA PHE A 33 7.61 -24.39 5.97
C PHE A 33 8.61 -25.38 6.57
N MET A 34 9.76 -24.90 7.09
CA MET A 34 10.71 -25.77 7.80
C MET A 34 10.10 -26.45 9.02
N ILE A 35 9.30 -25.74 9.83
CA ILE A 35 8.57 -26.33 10.96
C ILE A 35 7.61 -27.41 10.46
N MET A 36 6.81 -27.08 9.45
CA MET A 36 5.81 -28.00 8.89
C MET A 36 6.46 -29.26 8.31
N CYS A 37 7.64 -29.15 7.69
CA CYS A 37 8.41 -30.31 7.25
C CYS A 37 8.90 -31.18 8.42
N VAL A 38 9.35 -30.57 9.53
CA VAL A 38 9.78 -31.31 10.72
C VAL A 38 8.59 -32.03 11.37
N VAL A 39 7.51 -31.30 11.65
CA VAL A 39 6.30 -31.86 12.28
C VAL A 39 5.66 -32.91 11.37
N GLY A 40 5.50 -32.59 10.09
CA GLY A 40 4.98 -33.51 9.08
C GLY A 40 5.85 -34.76 8.94
N GLY A 41 7.17 -34.61 8.94
CA GLY A 41 8.12 -35.72 8.92
C GLY A 41 7.98 -36.65 10.14
N VAL A 42 7.90 -36.09 11.34
CA VAL A 42 7.68 -36.86 12.58
C VAL A 42 6.35 -37.62 12.51
N LEU A 43 5.26 -36.98 12.07
CA LEU A 43 3.96 -37.63 11.92
C LEU A 43 4.00 -38.76 10.89
N VAL A 44 4.56 -38.51 9.70
CA VAL A 44 4.66 -39.51 8.62
C VAL A 44 5.53 -40.70 9.02
N LEU A 45 6.56 -40.50 9.83
CA LEU A 45 7.45 -41.59 10.26
C LEU A 45 6.90 -42.39 11.44
N ILE A 46 6.24 -41.73 12.40
CA ILE A 46 5.78 -42.36 13.65
C ILE A 46 4.38 -42.95 13.50
N VAL A 47 3.43 -42.23 12.88
CA VAL A 47 2.01 -42.64 12.85
C VAL A 47 1.81 -44.00 12.18
N PRO A 48 2.41 -44.32 11.01
CA PRO A 48 2.25 -45.64 10.39
C PRO A 48 2.81 -46.78 11.25
N LYS A 49 3.91 -46.53 11.98
CA LYS A 49 4.57 -47.51 12.87
C LYS A 49 3.83 -47.70 14.20
N ALA A 50 3.13 -46.68 14.67
CA ALA A 50 2.28 -46.72 15.85
C ALA A 50 0.85 -47.20 15.54
N SER A 51 0.46 -47.19 14.25
CA SER A 51 -0.88 -47.59 13.82
C SER A 51 -1.08 -49.11 13.84
N TYR A 52 -2.31 -49.53 14.11
CA TYR A 52 -2.72 -50.94 14.11
C TYR A 52 -2.51 -51.62 12.74
N LEU A 53 -2.53 -50.85 11.64
CA LEU A 53 -2.38 -51.37 10.28
C LEU A 53 -1.03 -52.04 10.01
N SER A 54 0.04 -51.63 10.70
CA SER A 54 1.41 -52.14 10.50
C SER A 54 1.87 -53.10 11.61
N GLY A 55 0.96 -53.61 12.44
CA GLY A 55 1.31 -54.41 13.63
C GLY A 55 1.94 -53.58 14.75
N GLY A 56 1.40 -52.38 14.98
CA GLY A 56 2.02 -51.27 15.72
C GLY A 56 2.62 -51.58 17.10
N ILE A 57 3.70 -50.86 17.42
CA ILE A 57 4.40 -50.94 18.70
C ILE A 57 3.61 -50.17 19.75
N HIS A 58 3.14 -50.85 20.80
CA HIS A 58 2.44 -50.22 21.93
C HIS A 58 3.39 -49.96 23.10
N PHE A 59 3.67 -48.69 23.40
CA PHE A 59 4.37 -48.28 24.62
C PHE A 59 3.37 -48.19 25.79
N ARG A 60 3.32 -49.24 26.62
CA ARG A 60 2.31 -49.35 27.69
C ARG A 60 2.60 -48.50 28.94
N ASN A 61 3.85 -48.11 29.17
CA ASN A 61 4.30 -47.52 30.46
C ASN A 61 5.12 -46.22 30.33
N VAL A 62 4.97 -45.44 29.26
CA VAL A 62 5.63 -44.13 29.11
C VAL A 62 4.59 -43.03 29.23
N TYR A 63 4.54 -42.37 30.39
CA TYR A 63 3.54 -41.35 30.68
C TYR A 63 4.11 -39.93 30.68
N ARG A 64 5.40 -39.78 31.01
CA ARG A 64 6.02 -38.45 31.17
C ARG A 64 7.52 -38.51 30.94
N GLU A 65 8.03 -37.48 30.27
CA GLU A 65 9.46 -37.24 30.10
C GLU A 65 9.67 -35.72 30.22
N ASN A 66 10.18 -35.27 31.38
CA ASN A 66 10.34 -33.84 31.70
C ASN A 66 11.38 -33.13 30.82
N THR A 67 12.30 -33.90 30.25
CA THR A 67 13.49 -33.46 29.55
C THR A 67 13.13 -33.04 28.12
N LEU A 68 12.28 -33.81 27.44
CA LEU A 68 11.65 -33.56 26.16
C LEU A 68 10.61 -32.43 26.28
N GLU A 69 9.84 -32.43 27.37
CA GLU A 69 8.95 -31.32 27.75
C GLU A 69 9.69 -29.99 27.81
N LEU A 70 10.87 -29.98 28.42
CA LEU A 70 11.72 -28.79 28.49
C LEU A 70 12.18 -28.33 27.10
N TRP A 71 12.67 -29.26 26.27
CA TRP A 71 13.21 -28.92 24.94
C TRP A 71 12.16 -28.39 23.98
N TRP A 72 10.99 -29.03 23.88
CA TRP A 72 9.92 -28.53 23.00
C TRP A 72 9.28 -27.23 23.50
N THR A 73 9.58 -26.81 24.73
CA THR A 73 9.13 -25.51 25.26
C THR A 73 10.16 -24.43 24.97
N ILE A 74 11.45 -24.72 25.19
CA ILE A 74 12.55 -23.77 24.96
C ILE A 74 12.73 -23.45 23.47
N ILE A 75 12.68 -24.47 22.59
CA ILE A 75 12.92 -24.31 21.15
C ILE A 75 11.93 -23.32 20.50
N PRO A 76 10.59 -23.46 20.67
CA PRO A 76 9.63 -22.51 20.11
C PRO A 76 9.77 -21.09 20.67
N ILE A 77 10.10 -20.92 21.96
CA ILE A 77 10.31 -19.59 22.54
C ILE A 77 11.48 -18.89 21.86
N PHE A 78 12.62 -19.57 21.72
CA PHE A 78 13.79 -19.02 21.03
C PHE A 78 13.46 -18.70 19.57
N MET A 79 12.71 -19.59 18.91
CA MET A 79 12.29 -19.40 17.52
C MET A 79 11.43 -18.14 17.32
N ILE A 80 10.46 -17.89 18.21
CA ILE A 80 9.61 -16.69 18.16
C ILE A 80 10.45 -15.42 18.32
N ILE A 81 11.45 -15.42 19.21
CA ILE A 81 12.34 -14.27 19.39
C ILE A 81 13.11 -13.96 18.10
N VAL A 82 13.67 -14.98 17.45
CA VAL A 82 14.42 -14.82 16.19
C VAL A 82 13.50 -14.37 15.05
N MET A 83 12.26 -14.88 14.98
CA MET A 83 11.27 -14.44 13.98
C MET A 83 10.77 -13.02 14.24
N GLY A 84 10.65 -12.62 15.51
CA GLY A 84 10.14 -11.31 15.91
C GLY A 84 11.09 -10.16 15.56
N TYR A 85 12.40 -10.37 15.61
CA TYR A 85 13.40 -9.32 15.35
C TYR A 85 13.20 -8.55 14.02
N PRO A 86 13.18 -9.21 12.85
CA PRO A 86 12.97 -8.49 11.58
C PRO A 86 11.59 -7.83 11.49
N SER A 87 10.57 -8.41 12.13
CA SER A 87 9.22 -7.83 12.19
C SER A 87 9.21 -6.49 12.94
N PHE A 88 9.91 -6.40 14.07
CA PHE A 88 9.98 -5.14 14.84
C PHE A 88 10.76 -4.04 14.11
N VAL A 89 11.86 -4.41 13.45
CA VAL A 89 12.64 -3.45 12.63
C VAL A 89 11.76 -2.87 11.53
N GLN A 90 10.99 -3.71 10.84
CA GLN A 90 10.11 -3.26 9.77
C GLN A 90 8.95 -2.40 10.28
N LEU A 91 8.35 -2.75 11.42
CA LEU A 91 7.28 -1.95 12.03
C LEU A 91 7.77 -0.52 12.34
N TYR A 92 8.98 -0.40 12.89
CA TYR A 92 9.56 0.90 13.21
C TYR A 92 9.91 1.70 11.95
N ALA A 93 10.44 1.04 10.91
CA ALA A 93 10.77 1.67 9.63
C ALA A 93 9.54 2.25 8.92
N MET A 94 8.34 1.67 9.12
CA MET A 94 7.09 2.22 8.59
C MET A 94 6.52 3.35 9.45
N GLY A 95 6.61 3.22 10.78
CA GLY A 95 6.04 4.19 11.72
C GLY A 95 6.86 5.47 11.84
N MET A 96 8.17 5.41 11.62
CA MET A 96 9.07 6.55 11.69
C MET A 96 9.60 6.87 10.30
N ASN A 97 8.93 7.78 9.60
CA ASN A 97 9.43 8.34 8.35
C ASN A 97 9.81 9.80 8.54
N ASP A 98 11.07 10.03 8.89
CA ASP A 98 11.67 11.36 9.07
C ASP A 98 12.08 12.01 7.73
N LYS A 99 11.81 11.35 6.60
CA LYS A 99 12.15 11.90 5.28
C LYS A 99 11.25 13.09 4.94
N ALA A 100 11.82 14.07 4.24
CA ALA A 100 11.06 15.20 3.71
C ALA A 100 9.92 14.69 2.82
N LYS A 101 8.71 15.14 3.14
CA LYS A 101 7.47 14.82 2.42
C LYS A 101 7.38 15.69 1.17
N PHE A 102 7.08 15.09 0.04
CA PHE A 102 6.89 15.79 -1.22
C PHE A 102 5.47 16.38 -1.30
N ILE A 103 4.47 15.54 -1.07
CA ILE A 103 3.05 15.94 -0.99
C ILE A 103 2.35 15.25 0.17
N THR A 104 1.26 15.87 0.62
CA THR A 104 0.29 15.25 1.53
C THR A 104 -1.02 15.08 0.78
N VAL A 105 -1.57 13.88 0.82
CA VAL A 105 -2.87 13.56 0.23
C VAL A 105 -3.81 13.11 1.34
N LYS A 106 -4.98 13.71 1.42
CA LYS A 106 -6.03 13.29 2.32
C LYS A 106 -7.01 12.41 1.55
N VAL A 107 -7.33 11.27 2.15
CA VAL A 107 -8.28 10.27 1.64
C VAL A 107 -9.45 10.22 2.60
N THR A 108 -10.65 10.48 2.10
CA THR A 108 -11.90 10.42 2.87
C THR A 108 -12.76 9.28 2.36
N GLY A 109 -13.13 8.36 3.25
CA GLY A 109 -14.09 7.29 2.95
C GLY A 109 -15.54 7.77 3.11
N HIS A 110 -16.38 7.41 2.14
CA HIS A 110 -17.82 7.63 2.12
C HIS A 110 -18.54 6.34 1.73
N GLN A 111 -19.82 6.19 2.06
CA GLN A 111 -20.70 5.12 1.55
C GLN A 111 -21.17 5.45 0.12
N TRP A 112 -20.65 4.84 -0.96
CA TRP A 112 -19.55 3.89 -1.10
C TRP A 112 -18.60 4.38 -2.20
N TYR A 113 -17.71 5.29 -1.85
CA TYR A 113 -16.71 5.89 -2.73
C TYR A 113 -15.56 6.51 -1.92
N TRP A 114 -14.49 6.90 -2.61
CA TRP A 114 -13.36 7.59 -1.99
C TRP A 114 -13.26 9.02 -2.51
N SER A 115 -12.97 9.96 -1.64
CA SER A 115 -12.65 11.35 -2.01
C SER A 115 -11.18 11.62 -1.74
N TYR A 116 -10.49 12.23 -2.69
CA TYR A 116 -9.07 12.54 -2.62
C TYR A 116 -8.86 14.05 -2.62
N GLU A 117 -8.13 14.57 -1.63
CA GLU A 117 -7.76 15.98 -1.51
C GLU A 117 -6.22 16.11 -1.50
N TYR A 118 -5.68 16.87 -2.44
CA TYR A 118 -4.25 17.14 -2.58
C TYR A 118 -3.95 18.56 -2.12
N GLN A 119 -2.96 18.71 -1.25
CA GLN A 119 -2.42 20.01 -0.87
C GLN A 119 -1.03 20.16 -1.48
N ILE A 120 -0.96 20.88 -2.60
CA ILE A 120 0.29 21.07 -3.35
C ILE A 120 0.80 22.49 -3.14
N ASN A 121 1.98 22.58 -2.54
CA ASN A 121 2.71 23.84 -2.48
C ASN A 121 3.63 23.96 -3.72
N PHE A 122 3.21 24.78 -4.70
CA PHE A 122 3.95 24.99 -5.94
C PHE A 122 5.40 25.45 -5.72
N GLN A 123 5.66 26.23 -4.67
CA GLN A 123 7.02 26.70 -4.39
C GLN A 123 7.95 25.58 -3.93
N SER A 124 7.41 24.54 -3.28
CA SER A 124 8.13 23.30 -2.96
C SER A 124 8.34 22.42 -4.19
N LEU A 125 7.33 22.35 -5.07
CA LEU A 125 7.36 21.60 -6.33
C LEU A 125 8.41 22.14 -7.31
N MET A 126 8.52 23.47 -7.44
CA MET A 126 9.52 24.11 -8.30
C MET A 126 10.94 24.01 -7.74
N LYS A 127 11.10 24.04 -6.41
CA LYS A 127 12.41 23.92 -5.75
C LYS A 127 13.00 22.52 -5.72
N THR A 128 12.20 21.48 -5.96
CA THR A 128 12.66 20.08 -5.85
C THR A 128 13.51 19.59 -7.02
N GLY A 129 14.01 20.49 -7.87
CA GLY A 129 15.04 20.18 -8.87
C GLY A 129 14.59 19.26 -10.01
N ILE A 130 13.31 18.85 -10.02
CA ILE A 130 12.72 18.01 -11.06
C ILE A 130 12.52 18.82 -12.36
N LEU A 131 12.11 20.09 -12.26
CA LEU A 131 12.03 20.99 -13.42
C LEU A 131 13.39 21.56 -13.85
N ASP A 132 14.36 21.65 -12.93
CA ASP A 132 15.62 22.38 -13.17
C ASP A 132 16.52 21.67 -14.22
N LYS A 133 16.34 20.36 -14.41
CA LYS A 133 17.11 19.58 -15.40
C LYS A 133 16.60 19.71 -16.83
N GLU A 134 15.31 19.99 -17.04
CA GLU A 134 14.70 20.10 -18.38
C GLU A 134 14.51 21.57 -18.80
N LEU A 135 14.22 22.48 -17.86
CA LEU A 135 14.11 23.92 -18.17
C LEU A 135 15.46 24.57 -18.53
N SER A 136 16.58 23.93 -18.21
CA SER A 136 17.91 24.43 -18.57
C SER A 136 18.19 24.37 -20.07
N GLU A 137 17.42 23.61 -20.87
CA GLU A 137 17.71 23.43 -22.30
C GLU A 137 16.63 23.95 -23.26
N SER A 138 15.42 24.32 -22.80
CA SER A 138 14.42 24.92 -23.69
C SER A 138 13.60 26.05 -23.06
N SER A 139 13.96 27.27 -23.44
CA SER A 139 13.05 28.35 -23.85
C SER A 139 11.77 28.59 -23.03
N PHE A 140 11.91 29.10 -21.81
CA PHE A 140 10.86 29.94 -21.21
C PHE A 140 11.46 31.07 -20.36
N GLY A 141 12.23 31.95 -21.02
CA GLY A 141 12.77 33.20 -20.44
C GLY A 141 11.72 34.26 -20.03
N GLY A 142 10.47 33.85 -19.81
CA GLY A 142 9.37 34.72 -19.37
C GLY A 142 8.99 34.56 -17.90
N LEU A 143 9.45 33.52 -17.20
CA LEU A 143 9.09 33.27 -15.80
C LEU A 143 10.00 33.99 -14.79
N ASP A 144 11.23 34.35 -15.17
CA ASP A 144 12.10 35.20 -14.34
C ASP A 144 11.52 36.60 -14.12
N ALA A 145 10.62 37.05 -15.01
CA ALA A 145 9.88 38.31 -14.86
C ALA A 145 8.79 38.25 -13.76
N LEU A 146 8.33 37.06 -13.36
CA LEU A 146 7.38 36.85 -12.27
C LEU A 146 8.08 36.70 -10.90
N SER A 147 9.35 36.29 -10.88
CA SER A 147 10.15 36.26 -9.65
C SER A 147 10.59 37.67 -9.18
N GLY A 148 10.50 38.68 -10.05
CA GLY A 148 10.86 40.08 -9.75
C GLY A 148 9.75 40.92 -9.09
N SER A 149 8.51 40.45 -9.07
CA SER A 149 7.41 41.17 -8.41
C SER A 149 7.19 40.64 -6.99
N LYS A 150 7.52 41.49 -6.01
CA LYS A 150 7.10 41.46 -4.59
C LYS A 150 6.15 40.32 -4.23
N GLY A 151 6.67 39.29 -3.55
CA GLY A 151 5.92 38.47 -2.59
C GLY A 151 4.52 38.03 -3.00
N LEU A 152 4.33 37.58 -4.25
CA LEU A 152 3.11 36.88 -4.61
C LEU A 152 3.27 35.44 -4.11
N SER A 153 2.70 35.13 -2.95
CA SER A 153 2.50 33.74 -2.55
C SER A 153 1.68 33.08 -3.65
N MET A 154 2.31 32.21 -4.44
CA MET A 154 1.56 31.34 -5.34
C MET A 154 0.49 30.63 -4.51
N PRO A 155 -0.78 30.62 -4.95
CA PRO A 155 -1.86 30.03 -4.17
C PRO A 155 -1.55 28.56 -3.87
N GLU A 156 -1.89 28.12 -2.66
CA GLU A 156 -1.92 26.69 -2.36
C GLU A 156 -2.94 26.04 -3.30
N LEU A 157 -2.48 25.11 -4.14
CA LEU A 157 -3.36 24.39 -5.02
C LEU A 157 -4.04 23.28 -4.24
N LEU A 158 -5.36 23.41 -4.11
CA LEU A 158 -6.22 22.38 -3.57
C LEU A 158 -6.89 21.66 -4.74
N ILE A 159 -6.49 20.43 -5.00
CA ILE A 159 -7.18 19.56 -5.96
C ILE A 159 -8.05 18.61 -5.13
N SER A 160 -9.35 18.57 -5.40
CA SER A 160 -10.27 17.63 -4.75
C SER A 160 -11.20 16.99 -5.77
N TYR A 161 -11.31 15.66 -5.74
CA TYR A 161 -12.25 14.92 -6.57
C TYR A 161 -12.70 13.62 -5.90
N ASP A 162 -13.87 13.15 -6.33
CA ASP A 162 -14.45 11.88 -5.90
C ASP A 162 -14.13 10.76 -6.91
N SER A 163 -13.99 9.55 -6.41
CA SER A 163 -13.59 8.36 -7.15
C SER A 163 -14.59 7.23 -6.91
N TYR A 164 -15.29 6.84 -7.96
CA TYR A 164 -16.33 5.82 -7.97
C TYR A 164 -15.85 4.56 -8.70
N THR A 165 -16.29 3.40 -8.23
CA THR A 165 -16.00 2.13 -8.91
C THR A 165 -16.82 2.00 -10.18
N MET A 166 -16.15 1.74 -11.30
CA MET A 166 -16.83 1.57 -12.59
C MET A 166 -17.62 0.25 -12.62
N SER A 167 -18.86 0.33 -13.09
CA SER A 167 -19.75 -0.82 -13.25
C SER A 167 -19.68 -1.42 -14.67
N ALA A 168 -20.11 -2.67 -14.81
CA ALA A 168 -20.15 -3.34 -16.12
C ALA A 168 -21.14 -2.74 -17.12
N SER A 169 -22.07 -1.92 -16.65
CA SER A 169 -23.04 -1.20 -17.48
C SER A 169 -22.50 0.09 -18.09
N GLU A 170 -21.40 0.63 -17.59
CA GLU A 170 -20.89 1.97 -17.97
C GLU A 170 -19.84 1.95 -19.08
N GLY A 171 -19.41 0.77 -19.53
CA GLY A 171 -18.51 0.63 -20.68
C GLY A 171 -17.86 -0.75 -20.80
N GLU A 172 -17.38 -1.07 -22.00
CA GLU A 172 -16.45 -2.18 -22.19
C GLU A 172 -15.10 -1.77 -21.58
N LEU A 173 -14.65 -2.54 -20.58
CA LEU A 173 -13.32 -2.37 -20.01
C LEU A 173 -12.28 -2.86 -21.03
N GLU A 174 -11.16 -2.12 -21.12
CA GLU A 174 -10.01 -2.53 -21.92
C GLU A 174 -9.52 -3.94 -21.51
N PRO A 175 -8.99 -4.74 -22.45
CA PRO A 175 -8.52 -6.09 -22.14
C PRO A 175 -7.47 -6.09 -21.02
N GLY A 176 -7.82 -6.66 -19.87
CA GLY A 176 -6.96 -6.74 -18.68
C GLY A 176 -7.49 -5.98 -17.47
N PHE A 177 -8.47 -5.10 -17.67
CA PHE A 177 -9.13 -4.38 -16.59
C PHE A 177 -10.20 -5.29 -15.96
N ARG A 178 -10.31 -5.29 -14.63
CA ARG A 178 -11.27 -6.12 -13.88
C ARG A 178 -12.42 -5.28 -13.32
N TYR A 179 -13.65 -5.69 -13.63
CA TYR A 179 -14.85 -5.09 -13.03
C TYR A 179 -14.78 -5.15 -11.50
N GLY A 180 -15.14 -4.05 -10.85
CA GLY A 180 -15.08 -3.95 -9.38
C GLY A 180 -13.68 -3.77 -8.81
N GLN A 181 -12.68 -3.43 -9.63
CA GLN A 181 -11.35 -2.99 -9.17
C GLN A 181 -10.95 -1.63 -9.77
N HIS A 182 -11.51 -1.28 -10.93
CA HIS A 182 -11.25 0.00 -11.58
C HIS A 182 -12.21 1.10 -11.14
N VAL A 183 -11.67 2.30 -11.17
CA VAL A 183 -12.37 3.53 -10.83
C VAL A 183 -12.35 4.51 -12.00
N ASP A 184 -13.23 5.49 -11.96
CA ASP A 184 -13.28 6.59 -12.93
C ASP A 184 -12.03 7.49 -12.85
N TYR A 185 -11.70 7.97 -11.66
CA TYR A 185 -10.55 8.83 -11.39
C TYR A 185 -9.64 8.17 -10.35
N PRO A 186 -8.47 7.64 -10.74
CA PRO A 186 -7.54 7.04 -9.81
C PRO A 186 -6.85 8.09 -8.94
N MET A 187 -6.32 7.67 -7.79
CA MET A 187 -5.41 8.50 -7.00
C MET A 187 -4.06 8.57 -7.72
N VAL A 188 -3.49 9.77 -7.88
CA VAL A 188 -2.24 9.96 -8.61
C VAL A 188 -1.12 10.36 -7.66
N LEU A 189 -0.01 9.64 -7.68
CA LEU A 189 1.15 9.89 -6.82
C LEU A 189 2.42 10.17 -7.63
N PRO A 190 3.30 11.07 -7.16
CA PRO A 190 4.59 11.31 -7.80
C PRO A 190 5.58 10.19 -7.46
N GLY A 191 6.16 9.58 -8.48
CA GLY A 191 7.22 8.58 -8.35
C GLY A 191 8.51 9.17 -7.77
N ASN A 192 9.39 8.30 -7.28
CA ASN A 192 10.67 8.64 -6.63
C ASN A 192 10.56 9.63 -5.46
N SER A 193 9.37 9.77 -4.87
CA SER A 193 9.10 10.74 -3.81
C SER A 193 8.60 10.04 -2.53
N ASN A 194 8.54 10.80 -1.44
CA ASN A 194 7.88 10.37 -0.21
C ASN A 194 6.54 11.10 -0.07
N VAL A 195 5.48 10.36 0.19
CA VAL A 195 4.11 10.87 0.30
C VAL A 195 3.55 10.52 1.66
N GLU A 196 2.89 11.49 2.29
CA GLU A 196 2.05 11.24 3.46
C GLU A 196 0.60 11.13 3.03
N ILE A 197 -0.04 10.03 3.42
CA ILE A 197 -1.46 9.78 3.19
C ILE A 197 -2.18 9.92 4.51
N LYS A 198 -3.14 10.84 4.57
CA LYS A 198 -4.00 11.06 5.73
C LYS A 198 -5.36 10.44 5.46
N VAL A 199 -5.74 9.43 6.22
CA VAL A 199 -6.98 8.67 6.01
C VAL A 199 -7.98 9.01 7.09
N THR A 200 -9.20 9.36 6.69
CA THR A 200 -10.34 9.63 7.56
C THR A 200 -11.63 9.15 6.91
N SER A 201 -12.74 9.13 7.66
CA SER A 201 -14.08 8.89 7.12
C SER A 201 -15.03 10.05 7.43
N ALA A 202 -16.02 10.25 6.57
CA ALA A 202 -17.12 11.19 6.77
C ALA A 202 -18.35 10.58 7.46
N ASP A 203 -18.54 9.25 7.37
CA ASP A 203 -19.76 8.58 7.82
C ASP A 203 -19.50 7.43 8.80
N VAL A 204 -19.15 6.23 8.30
CA VAL A 204 -18.89 5.00 9.06
C VAL A 204 -17.42 4.62 8.99
N ILE A 205 -17.00 3.59 9.71
CA ILE A 205 -15.62 3.12 9.59
C ILE A 205 -15.43 2.46 8.21
N HIS A 206 -14.36 2.85 7.52
CA HIS A 206 -13.84 2.17 6.33
C HIS A 206 -12.37 1.80 6.57
N CYS A 207 -11.73 1.16 5.60
CA CYS A 207 -10.29 0.93 5.65
C CYS A 207 -9.70 1.05 4.26
N TRP A 208 -8.89 2.08 4.06
CA TRP A 208 -8.24 2.33 2.79
C TRP A 208 -7.02 1.41 2.64
N THR A 209 -7.08 0.50 1.67
CA THR A 209 -6.04 -0.49 1.45
C THR A 209 -5.61 -0.47 0.00
N VAL A 210 -4.30 -0.41 -0.24
CA VAL A 210 -3.72 -0.53 -1.57
C VAL A 210 -2.60 -1.57 -1.51
N HIS A 211 -2.87 -2.73 -2.08
CA HIS A 211 -2.06 -3.94 -1.89
C HIS A 211 -0.63 -3.75 -2.38
N GLY A 212 -0.45 -3.26 -3.61
CA GLY A 212 0.87 -3.08 -4.21
C GLY A 212 1.72 -2.05 -3.49
N LEU A 213 1.11 -1.07 -2.81
CA LEU A 213 1.85 -0.09 -2.01
C LEU A 213 2.16 -0.59 -0.59
N GLY A 214 1.62 -1.75 -0.20
CA GLY A 214 1.82 -2.32 1.13
C GLY A 214 1.21 -1.46 2.24
N VAL A 215 0.10 -0.77 1.96
CA VAL A 215 -0.57 0.12 2.91
C VAL A 215 -1.99 -0.32 3.19
N LYS A 216 -2.33 -0.34 4.47
CA LYS A 216 -3.68 -0.57 4.99
C LYS A 216 -3.88 0.37 6.17
N MET A 217 -4.88 1.23 6.09
CA MET A 217 -5.14 2.22 7.14
C MET A 217 -6.64 2.43 7.32
N ASP A 218 -7.08 2.35 8.57
CA ASP A 218 -8.49 2.53 8.90
C ASP A 218 -8.89 4.01 8.76
N ALA A 219 -10.04 4.22 8.14
CA ALA A 219 -10.72 5.49 7.99
C ALA A 219 -11.79 5.58 9.07
N VAL A 220 -11.51 6.28 10.17
CA VAL A 220 -12.41 6.35 11.32
C VAL A 220 -13.03 7.75 11.40
N PRO A 221 -14.36 7.88 11.50
CA PRO A 221 -15.01 9.18 11.66
C PRO A 221 -14.47 9.92 12.89
N GLY A 222 -14.10 11.19 12.72
CA GLY A 222 -13.57 12.02 13.80
C GLY A 222 -12.10 11.77 14.18
N ARG A 223 -11.37 10.92 13.44
CA ARG A 223 -9.91 10.73 13.59
C ARG A 223 -9.23 10.74 12.23
N VAL A 224 -8.08 11.42 12.15
CA VAL A 224 -7.20 11.35 10.99
C VAL A 224 -6.03 10.43 11.32
N ASN A 225 -5.94 9.31 10.62
CA ASN A 225 -4.79 8.42 10.69
C ASN A 225 -3.79 8.79 9.57
N SER A 226 -2.51 8.55 9.78
CA SER A 226 -1.47 8.83 8.78
C SER A 226 -0.69 7.58 8.40
N ALA A 227 -0.45 7.41 7.10
CA ALA A 227 0.44 6.41 6.54
C ALA A 227 1.53 7.09 5.72
N HIS A 228 2.75 6.57 5.78
CA HIS A 228 3.88 7.11 5.04
C HIS A 228 4.32 6.15 3.95
N LEU A 229 4.34 6.64 2.72
CA LEU A 229 4.90 5.93 1.57
C LEU A 229 6.22 6.57 1.19
N SER A 230 7.21 5.74 0.87
CA SER A 230 8.52 6.20 0.43
C SER A 230 8.98 5.42 -0.80
N ASN A 231 9.82 6.09 -1.61
CA ASN A 231 10.42 5.56 -2.83
C ASN A 231 9.39 4.86 -3.73
N LEU A 232 8.35 5.59 -4.12
CA LEU A 232 7.33 5.10 -5.02
C LEU A 232 7.91 4.80 -6.41
N ARG A 233 7.63 3.63 -6.97
CA ARG A 233 8.15 3.19 -8.27
C ARG A 233 7.38 3.88 -9.41
N PRO A 234 8.00 4.74 -10.24
CA PRO A 234 7.32 5.39 -11.36
C PRO A 234 6.78 4.37 -12.38
N GLY A 235 5.61 4.67 -12.97
CA GLY A 235 4.91 3.81 -13.93
C GLY A 235 4.21 2.59 -13.30
N PHE A 236 4.06 2.56 -11.98
CA PHE A 236 3.39 1.47 -11.27
C PHE A 236 1.93 1.81 -10.98
N THR A 237 1.01 0.91 -11.34
CA THR A 237 -0.40 1.00 -10.99
C THR A 237 -0.75 -0.09 -9.99
N ALA A 238 -1.44 0.30 -8.92
CA ALA A 238 -1.83 -0.57 -7.83
C ALA A 238 -3.35 -0.49 -7.57
N TRP A 239 -3.94 -1.63 -7.24
CA TRP A 239 -5.35 -1.71 -6.89
C TRP A 239 -5.56 -2.11 -5.44
N GLY A 240 -6.74 -1.75 -4.97
CA GLY A 240 -7.12 -1.77 -3.58
C GLY A 240 -8.62 -1.60 -3.44
N GLY A 241 -9.05 -1.34 -2.21
CA GLY A 241 -10.45 -1.12 -1.89
C GLY A 241 -10.65 -1.03 -0.39
N CYS A 242 -11.92 -1.06 0.00
CA CYS A 242 -12.29 -1.08 1.41
C CYS A 242 -12.01 -2.45 2.04
N SER A 243 -11.24 -2.46 3.13
CA SER A 243 -10.94 -3.69 3.90
C SER A 243 -11.62 -3.75 5.27
N GLU A 244 -12.59 -2.87 5.53
CA GLU A 244 -13.37 -2.82 6.78
C GLU A 244 -14.86 -2.70 6.45
N MET A 245 -15.70 -3.53 7.07
CA MET A 245 -17.10 -3.66 6.69
C MET A 245 -17.87 -2.35 6.91
N CYS A 246 -18.33 -1.73 5.82
CA CYS A 246 -18.93 -0.38 5.85
C CYS A 246 -20.38 -0.30 5.30
N GLY A 247 -21.03 -1.44 5.05
CA GLY A 247 -22.44 -1.50 4.63
C GLY A 247 -22.70 -2.38 3.41
N LEU A 248 -23.86 -2.17 2.76
CA LEU A 248 -24.36 -3.00 1.65
C LEU A 248 -23.40 -3.07 0.45
N ASN A 249 -22.91 -1.93 -0.03
CA ASN A 249 -21.99 -1.89 -1.17
C ASN A 249 -20.52 -1.80 -0.75
N HIS A 250 -20.16 -2.42 0.38
CA HIS A 250 -18.78 -2.46 0.90
C HIS A 250 -17.74 -2.90 -0.14
N TRP A 251 -18.12 -3.79 -1.07
CA TRP A 251 -17.25 -4.27 -2.14
C TRP A 251 -17.17 -3.32 -3.35
N GLN A 252 -18.08 -2.37 -3.51
CA GLN A 252 -18.16 -1.44 -4.66
C GLN A 252 -17.55 -0.08 -4.34
N MET A 253 -16.40 -0.08 -3.66
CA MET A 253 -15.62 1.12 -3.37
C MET A 253 -14.13 0.81 -3.47
N SER A 254 -13.73 0.45 -4.68
CA SER A 254 -12.36 0.17 -5.08
C SER A 254 -11.49 1.41 -4.94
N ALA A 255 -10.20 1.19 -4.71
CA ALA A 255 -9.19 2.23 -4.71
C ALA A 255 -8.12 1.87 -5.74
N GLU A 256 -7.92 2.75 -6.72
CA GLU A 256 -6.86 2.61 -7.71
C GLU A 256 -5.84 3.73 -7.48
N VAL A 257 -4.56 3.39 -7.56
CA VAL A 257 -3.46 4.34 -7.41
C VAL A 257 -2.48 4.19 -8.56
N GLU A 258 -2.21 5.30 -9.24
CA GLU A 258 -1.22 5.41 -10.29
C GLU A 258 -0.01 6.22 -9.81
N VAL A 259 1.18 5.62 -9.93
CA VAL A 259 2.43 6.30 -9.64
C VAL A 259 3.01 6.82 -10.94
N LEU A 260 2.90 8.13 -11.17
CA LEU A 260 3.43 8.78 -12.36
C LEU A 260 4.90 9.13 -12.22
N ARG A 261 5.58 9.40 -13.34
CA ARG A 261 6.86 10.09 -13.28
C ARG A 261 6.65 11.51 -12.73
N PRO A 262 7.65 12.08 -12.05
CA PRO A 262 7.52 13.44 -11.52
C PRO A 262 7.10 14.48 -12.56
N GLU A 263 7.62 14.40 -13.81
CA GLU A 263 7.23 15.26 -14.92
C GLU A 263 5.73 15.14 -15.28
N ASP A 264 5.24 13.92 -15.47
CA ASP A 264 3.85 13.63 -15.81
C ASP A 264 2.90 14.05 -14.67
N PHE A 265 3.34 13.92 -13.42
CA PHE A 265 2.60 14.38 -12.25
C PHE A 265 2.43 15.90 -12.23
N ILE A 266 3.47 16.65 -12.60
CA ILE A 266 3.40 18.12 -12.70
C ILE A 266 2.43 18.51 -13.80
N THR A 267 2.49 17.87 -14.97
CA THR A 267 1.54 18.12 -16.05
C THR A 267 0.11 17.82 -15.62
N TRP A 268 -0.12 16.69 -14.95
CA TRP A 268 -1.43 16.35 -14.39
C TRP A 268 -1.95 17.42 -13.43
N ALA A 269 -1.12 17.90 -12.50
CA ALA A 269 -1.51 18.95 -11.56
C ALA A 269 -1.80 20.30 -12.25
N LEU A 270 -1.05 20.64 -13.30
CA LEU A 270 -1.29 21.85 -14.09
C LEU A 270 -2.57 21.78 -14.91
N VAL A 271 -2.93 20.60 -15.43
CA VAL A 271 -4.21 20.39 -16.15
C VAL A 271 -5.38 20.63 -15.21
N TRP A 272 -5.33 20.11 -13.98
CA TRP A 272 -6.36 20.38 -12.96
C TRP A 272 -6.47 21.87 -12.64
N PHE A 273 -5.33 22.54 -12.43
CA PHE A 273 -5.32 23.98 -12.19
C PHE A 273 -5.92 24.78 -13.35
N TYR A 274 -5.62 24.38 -14.59
CA TYR A 274 -6.19 25.01 -15.77
C TYR A 274 -7.71 24.80 -15.88
N SER A 275 -8.18 23.58 -15.60
CA SER A 275 -9.62 23.26 -15.60
C SER A 275 -10.39 24.11 -14.58
N ASP A 276 -9.86 24.24 -13.36
CA ASP A 276 -10.48 25.03 -12.29
C ASP A 276 -10.58 26.52 -12.65
N LEU A 277 -9.56 27.05 -13.35
CA LEU A 277 -9.61 28.42 -13.89
C LEU A 277 -10.69 28.58 -14.95
N THR A 278 -10.83 27.63 -15.87
CA THR A 278 -11.84 27.71 -16.94
C THR A 278 -13.27 27.55 -16.44
N ASP A 279 -13.49 26.80 -15.36
CA ASP A 279 -14.81 26.65 -14.75
C ASP A 279 -15.23 27.89 -13.94
N SER A 280 -14.29 28.80 -13.65
CA SER A 280 -14.53 30.05 -12.92
C SER A 280 -14.90 31.26 -13.80
N GLU A 281 -14.80 31.13 -15.14
CA GLU A 281 -15.21 32.13 -16.14
C GLU A 281 -16.65 31.91 -16.64
#